data_AF-A0A4S5B6G5-F1
#
_entry.id   AF-A0A4S5B6G5-F1
#
_cell.length_a   1.000
_cell.length_b   1.000
_cell.length_c   1.000
_cell.angle_alpha   90.00
_cell.angle_beta   90.00
_cell.angle_gamma   90.00
#
_symmetry.space_group_name_H-M   'P 1'
#
loop_
_entity.id
_entity.type
_entity.pdbx_description
1 polymer ?
#
loop_
_entity_poly.entity_id
_entity_poly.type
_entity_poly.pdbx_seq_one_letter_code
_entity_poly.pdbx_strand_id
1 'polypeptide(L)'
;PEDVRAWLDEADSKRLAQSLRSIGAACAAAGFGNAVAAAGRAIADGPGSALDESTLVTLALRARDTDAGAITDDGPDLAGYDRFITGNGGKE
;
A
#
# COMPACT_ATOMS: atom_id res chain seq x y z
N PRO A 1 0.23 -41.12 4.16
CA PRO A 1 -1.19 -40.90 4.49
C PRO A 1 -1.84 -39.98 3.45
N GLU A 2 -2.82 -40.50 2.72
CA GLU A 2 -3.62 -39.76 1.72
C GLU A 2 -4.39 -38.58 2.32
N ASP A 3 -4.88 -38.72 3.56
CA ASP A 3 -5.59 -37.65 4.28
C ASP A 3 -4.77 -36.38 4.48
N VAL A 4 -3.47 -36.53 4.73
CA VAL A 4 -2.56 -35.39 4.91
C VAL A 4 -2.35 -34.63 3.61
N ARG A 5 -2.30 -35.34 2.47
CA ARG A 5 -2.19 -34.72 1.15
C ARG A 5 -3.47 -33.98 0.78
N ALA A 6 -4.62 -34.62 0.97
CA ALA A 6 -5.91 -34.00 0.72
C ALA A 6 -6.12 -32.75 1.59
N TRP A 7 -5.71 -32.81 2.86
CA TRP A 7 -5.78 -31.66 3.76
C TRP A 7 -4.85 -30.51 3.31
N LEU A 8 -3.64 -30.81 2.85
CA LEU A 8 -2.71 -29.80 2.33
C LEU A 8 -3.23 -29.14 1.05
N ASP A 9 -3.74 -29.93 0.11
CA ASP A 9 -4.30 -29.43 -1.16
C ASP A 9 -5.52 -28.53 -0.93
N GLU A 10 -6.37 -28.90 0.03
CA GLU A 10 -7.53 -28.09 0.44
C GLU A 10 -7.11 -26.78 1.10
N ALA A 11 -6.09 -26.81 1.97
CA ALA A 11 -5.54 -25.62 2.62
C ALA A 11 -4.88 -24.68 1.60
N ASP A 12 -4.14 -25.23 0.64
CA ASP A 12 -3.54 -24.46 -0.46
C ASP A 12 -4.62 -23.80 -1.33
N SER A 13 -5.64 -24.57 -1.73
CA SER A 13 -6.75 -24.08 -2.55
C SER A 13 -7.50 -22.92 -1.89
N LYS A 14 -7.78 -23.00 -0.59
CA LYS A 14 -8.40 -21.90 0.17
C LYS A 14 -7.52 -20.65 0.21
N ARG A 15 -6.22 -20.85 0.45
CA ARG A 15 -5.25 -19.76 0.51
C ARG A 15 -5.06 -19.09 -0.85
N LEU A 16 -5.07 -19.86 -1.93
CA LEU A 16 -5.06 -19.36 -3.30
C LEU A 16 -6.32 -18.53 -3.60
N ALA A 17 -7.51 -19.05 -3.28
CA ALA A 17 -8.77 -18.34 -3.49
C ALA A 17 -8.82 -17.00 -2.75
N GLN A 18 -8.35 -16.96 -1.50
CA GLN A 18 -8.27 -15.73 -0.71
C GLN A 18 -7.28 -14.72 -1.31
N SER A 19 -6.14 -15.20 -1.80
CA SER A 19 -5.14 -14.36 -2.45
C SER A 19 -5.70 -13.73 -3.74
N LEU A 20 -6.40 -14.52 -4.57
CA LEU A 20 -7.03 -14.04 -5.80
C LEU A 20 -8.15 -13.01 -5.52
N ARG A 21 -8.95 -13.22 -4.47
CA ARG A 21 -9.96 -12.25 -4.06
C ARG A 21 -9.33 -10.91 -3.67
N SER A 22 -8.26 -10.97 -2.88
CA SER A 22 -7.52 -9.77 -2.42
C SER A 22 -6.97 -8.97 -3.60
N ILE A 23 -6.37 -9.66 -4.58
CA ILE A 23 -5.87 -9.05 -5.82
C ILE A 23 -7.02 -8.44 -6.63
N GLY A 24 -8.15 -9.14 -6.76
CA GLY A 24 -9.34 -8.63 -7.44
C GLY A 24 -9.88 -7.34 -6.84
N ALA A 25 -9.96 -7.25 -5.50
CA ALA A 25 -10.39 -6.04 -4.80
C ALA A 25 -9.43 -4.86 -5.04
N ALA A 26 -8.12 -5.10 -4.98
CA ALA A 26 -7.12 -4.07 -5.26
C ALA A 26 -7.20 -3.55 -6.71
N CYS A 27 -7.36 -4.45 -7.67
CA CYS A 27 -7.59 -4.09 -9.08
C CYS A 27 -8.86 -3.25 -9.26
N ALA A 28 -9.95 -3.60 -8.58
CA ALA A 28 -11.21 -2.84 -8.64
C ALA A 28 -11.09 -1.43 -8.04
N ALA A 29 -10.31 -1.26 -6.97
CA ALA A 29 -10.17 0.01 -6.26
C ALA A 29 -9.20 0.99 -6.95
N ALA A 30 -8.09 0.48 -7.49
CA ALA A 30 -6.96 1.31 -7.94
C ALA A 30 -6.55 1.07 -9.40
N GLY A 31 -7.14 0.09 -10.08
CA GLY A 31 -6.73 -0.34 -11.42
C GLY A 31 -5.59 -1.37 -11.37
N PHE A 32 -5.44 -2.12 -12.48
CA PHE A 32 -4.52 -3.26 -12.56
C PHE A 32 -3.05 -2.87 -12.35
N GLY A 33 -2.58 -1.77 -12.95
CA GLY A 33 -1.18 -1.34 -12.82
C GLY A 33 -0.77 -1.04 -11.38
N ASN A 34 -1.62 -0.33 -10.64
CA ASN A 34 -1.38 0.02 -9.24
C ASN A 34 -1.47 -1.20 -8.30
N ALA A 35 -2.38 -2.12 -8.59
CA ALA A 35 -2.47 -3.39 -7.86
C ALA A 35 -1.22 -4.26 -8.07
N VAL A 36 -0.67 -4.31 -9.29
CA VAL A 36 0.57 -5.03 -9.59
C VAL A 36 1.78 -4.39 -8.90
N ALA A 37 1.88 -3.06 -8.91
CA ALA A 37 2.94 -2.34 -8.19
C ALA A 37 2.89 -2.60 -6.67
N ALA A 38 1.68 -2.58 -6.09
CA ALA A 38 1.45 -2.90 -4.69
C ALA A 38 1.84 -4.35 -4.33
N ALA A 39 1.42 -5.30 -5.16
CA ALA A 39 1.78 -6.71 -4.98
C ALA A 39 3.29 -6.94 -5.11
N GLY A 40 3.94 -6.32 -6.10
CA GLY A 40 5.39 -6.40 -6.30
C GLY A 40 6.18 -5.86 -5.10
N ARG A 41 5.73 -4.74 -4.51
CA ARG A 41 6.37 -4.17 -3.33
C ARG A 41 6.23 -5.07 -2.11
N ALA A 42 5.06 -5.65 -1.89
CA ALA A 42 4.85 -6.55 -0.77
C ALA A 42 5.65 -7.87 -0.90
N ILE A 43 5.89 -8.34 -2.13
CA ILE A 43 6.81 -9.47 -2.38
C ILE A 43 8.25 -9.08 -2.05
N ALA A 44 8.67 -7.85 -2.40
CA ALA A 44 9.99 -7.33 -2.08
C ALA A 44 10.22 -7.13 -0.57
N ASP A 45 9.16 -6.80 0.19
CA ASP A 45 9.19 -6.64 1.65
C ASP A 45 9.34 -7.98 2.40
N GLY A 46 9.19 -9.11 1.70
CA GLY A 46 9.61 -10.43 2.16
C GLY A 46 8.48 -11.43 2.48
N PRO A 47 8.82 -12.73 2.55
CA PRO A 47 7.85 -13.82 2.76
C PRO A 47 7.37 -13.83 4.22
N GLY A 48 6.25 -13.16 4.48
CA GLY A 48 5.65 -13.05 5.82
C GLY A 48 4.56 -12.00 5.89
N SER A 49 4.55 -11.06 4.95
CA SER A 49 3.45 -10.12 4.76
C SER A 49 2.29 -10.85 4.08
N ALA A 50 1.51 -11.60 4.86
CA ALA A 50 0.20 -12.05 4.40
C ALA A 50 -0.64 -10.80 4.15
N LEU A 51 -0.67 -10.35 2.89
CA LEU A 51 -1.48 -9.22 2.51
C LEU A 51 -2.93 -9.66 2.55
N ASP A 52 -3.60 -9.33 3.65
CA ASP A 52 -5.04 -9.33 3.65
C ASP A 52 -5.56 -8.35 2.58
N GLU A 53 -6.79 -8.58 2.15
CA GLU A 53 -7.47 -7.79 1.12
C GLU A 53 -7.38 -6.27 1.40
N SER A 54 -7.56 -5.85 2.65
CA SER A 54 -7.54 -4.44 3.04
C SER A 54 -6.14 -3.84 2.92
N THR A 55 -5.10 -4.58 3.28
CA THR A 55 -3.71 -4.13 3.13
C THR A 55 -3.33 -3.98 1.66
N LEU A 56 -3.69 -4.94 0.81
CA LEU A 56 -3.37 -4.85 -0.63
C LEU A 56 -4.13 -3.70 -1.32
N VAL A 57 -5.42 -3.52 -0.99
CA VAL A 57 -6.22 -2.39 -1.48
C VAL A 57 -5.62 -1.06 -1.05
N THR A 58 -5.20 -0.95 0.22
CA THR A 58 -4.58 0.27 0.75
C THR A 58 -3.27 0.59 0.04
N LEU A 59 -2.42 -0.41 -0.21
CA LEU A 59 -1.17 -0.22 -0.96
C LEU A 59 -1.43 0.17 -2.41
N ALA A 60 -2.42 -0.43 -3.06
CA ALA A 60 -2.78 -0.11 -4.44
C ALA A 60 -3.36 1.31 -4.57
N LEU A 61 -4.18 1.75 -3.62
CA LEU A 61 -4.66 3.13 -3.55
C LEU A 61 -3.51 4.11 -3.34
N ARG A 62 -2.57 3.83 -2.44
CA ARG A 62 -1.37 4.67 -2.27
C ARG A 62 -0.53 4.76 -3.54
N ALA A 63 -0.35 3.65 -4.26
CA ALA A 63 0.37 3.65 -5.53
C ALA A 63 -0.34 4.55 -6.56
N ARG A 64 -1.67 4.42 -6.68
CA ARG A 64 -2.50 5.28 -7.53
C ARG A 64 -2.39 6.75 -7.15
N ASP A 65 -2.44 7.06 -5.87
CA ASP A 65 -2.40 8.44 -5.36
C ASP A 65 -1.00 9.05 -5.48
N THR A 66 0.06 8.24 -5.44
CA THR A 66 1.44 8.68 -5.70
C THR A 66 1.67 8.94 -7.20
N ASP A 67 1.05 8.15 -8.08
CA ASP A 67 1.05 8.39 -9.53
C ASP A 67 0.19 9.62 -9.91
N ALA A 68 -0.90 9.86 -9.19
CA ALA A 68 -1.79 11.01 -9.39
C ALA A 68 -1.27 12.30 -8.71
N GLY A 69 -0.43 12.15 -7.68
CA GLY A 69 0.15 13.22 -6.91
C GLY A 69 1.67 13.07 -6.91
N ALA A 70 2.29 13.46 -8.02
CA ALA A 70 3.66 13.90 -7.95
C ALA A 70 3.71 14.98 -6.86
N ILE A 71 4.38 14.67 -5.74
CA ILE A 71 4.90 15.71 -4.87
C ILE A 71 5.90 16.44 -5.76
N THR A 72 5.43 17.52 -6.38
CA THR A 72 6.33 18.50 -6.98
C THR A 72 7.29 18.92 -5.89
N ASP A 73 8.57 19.10 -6.23
CA ASP A 73 9.60 19.61 -5.31
C ASP A 73 9.16 20.93 -4.63
N ASP A 74 8.16 21.61 -5.19
CA ASP A 74 7.26 22.56 -4.54
C ASP A 74 6.38 21.91 -3.46
N GLY A 75 6.98 21.31 -2.43
CA GLY A 75 6.27 20.95 -1.20
C GLY A 75 5.40 22.12 -0.70
N PRO A 76 4.38 21.87 0.15
CA PRO A 76 3.43 22.91 0.55
C PRO A 76 4.18 24.17 1.00
N ASP A 77 3.81 25.34 0.48
CA ASP A 77 4.52 26.59 0.79
C ASP A 77 4.50 26.85 2.31
N LEU A 78 5.64 26.57 2.95
CA LEU A 78 5.83 26.75 4.39
C LEU A 78 6.33 28.16 4.73
N ALA A 79 6.49 29.06 3.75
CA ALA A 79 6.97 30.42 4.00
C ALA A 79 6.07 31.20 4.98
N GLY A 80 4.79 30.83 5.10
CA GLY A 80 3.87 31.39 6.09
C GLY A 80 4.06 30.92 7.54
N TYR A 81 4.82 29.84 7.77
CA TYR A 81 5.08 29.29 9.12
C TYR A 81 6.32 29.89 9.80
N ASP A 82 7.09 30.74 9.11
CA ASP A 82 8.26 31.43 9.66
C ASP A 82 7.92 32.43 10.78
N ARG A 83 6.62 32.76 10.97
CA ARG A 83 6.14 33.70 11.98
C ARG A 83 6.46 33.30 13.43
N PHE A 84 6.84 32.04 13.68
CA PHE A 84 7.17 31.55 15.02
C PHE A 84 8.66 31.26 15.25
N ILE A 85 9.52 31.28 14.21
CA ILE A 85 10.95 30.98 14.35
C ILE A 85 11.79 32.26 14.46
N THR A 86 11.44 33.31 13.72
CA THR A 86 12.09 34.62 13.89
C THR A 86 11.35 35.45 14.93
N GLY A 87 11.47 35.03 16.18
CA GLY A 87 11.21 35.89 17.33
C GLY A 87 12.21 37.05 17.34
N ASN A 88 11.93 38.09 16.58
CA ASN A 88 12.58 39.37 16.81
C ASN A 88 11.93 39.97 18.05
N GLY A 89 12.43 39.54 19.21
CA GLY A 89 12.31 40.28 20.47
C GLY A 89 13.03 41.62 20.33
N GLY A 90 12.45 42.54 19.57
CA GLY A 90 12.81 43.94 19.54
C GLY A 90 12.08 44.63 20.68
N LYS A 91 12.83 44.99 21.72
CA LYS A 91 12.39 45.89 22.78
C LYS A 91 12.28 47.29 22.19
N GLU A 92 11.10 47.88 22.21
CA GLU A 92 10.87 49.32 22.41
C GLU A 92 9.59 49.52 23.23
#